data_AF-A0AAN1QL32-F1
#
_entry.id   AF-A0AAN1QL32-F1
#
_cell.length_a   1.000
_cell.length_b   1.000
_cell.length_c   1.000
_cell.angle_alpha   90.00
_cell.angle_beta   90.00
_cell.angle_gamma   90.00
#
_symmetry.space_group_name_H-M   'P 1'
#
loop_
_entity.id
_entity.type
_entity.pdbx_description
1 polymer ?
#
loop_
_entity_poly.entity_id
_entity_poly.type
_entity_poly.pdbx_seq_one_letter_code
_entity_poly.pdbx_strand_id
1 'polypeptide(L)'
;MSDLLADPRYHEGIALFNQRQFYACHDIFEALWHEAIEPDRTFLQGILQIAVGLHHLSNLNRRGATILLGEGGARLQDYQPDYAAVDVSDLMAHSEPILQSLQALPDGDSGEAIAIGLGLRPGNAPNLSCPRLRLQTSGV
;
A
#
# COMPACT_ATOMS: atom_id res chain seq x y z
N MET A 1 11.32 20.07 3.21
CA MET A 1 11.46 18.74 3.84
C MET A 1 10.11 18.42 4.43
N SER A 2 9.49 17.29 4.12
CA SER A 2 8.21 16.90 4.74
C SER A 2 8.43 16.65 6.24
N ASP A 3 7.53 17.16 7.09
CA ASP A 3 7.62 16.98 8.55
C ASP A 3 7.37 15.52 8.96
N LEU A 4 6.83 14.69 8.05
CA LEU A 4 6.60 13.26 8.25
C LEU A 4 7.87 12.51 8.67
N LEU A 5 9.04 12.88 8.14
CA LEU A 5 10.30 12.19 8.45
C LEU A 5 10.73 12.35 9.92
N ALA A 6 10.28 13.43 10.58
CA ALA A 6 10.57 13.67 11.99
C ALA A 6 9.56 12.98 12.93
N ASP A 7 8.41 12.54 12.43
CA ASP A 7 7.38 11.89 13.23
C ASP A 7 7.68 10.38 13.38
N PRO A 8 7.86 9.86 14.61
CA PRO A 8 8.13 8.43 14.82
C PRO A 8 7.00 7.52 14.31
N ARG A 9 5.74 8.01 14.28
CA ARG A 9 4.60 7.26 13.75
C ARG A 9 4.76 6.95 12.27
N TYR A 10 5.41 7.83 11.51
CA TYR A 10 5.64 7.60 10.08
C TYR A 10 6.53 6.39 9.84
N HIS A 11 7.64 6.30 10.59
CA HIS A 11 8.56 5.15 10.54
C HIS A 11 7.91 3.87 11.05
N GLU A 12 7.06 3.96 12.09
CA GLU A 12 6.28 2.83 12.59
C GLU A 12 5.30 2.31 11.53
N GLY A 13 4.54 3.20 10.87
CA GLY A 13 3.64 2.85 9.77
C GLY A 13 4.36 2.14 8.63
N ILE A 14 5.53 2.64 8.23
CA ILE A 14 6.40 1.99 7.23
C ILE A 14 6.83 0.59 7.67
N ALA A 15 7.24 0.45 8.94
CA ALA A 15 7.66 -0.84 9.48
C ALA A 15 6.49 -1.85 9.50
N LEU A 16 5.29 -1.41 9.90
CA LEU A 16 4.08 -2.23 9.91
C LEU A 16 3.66 -2.67 8.49
N PHE A 17 3.67 -1.75 7.53
CA PHE A 17 3.42 -2.05 6.12
C PHE A 17 4.36 -3.14 5.61
N ASN A 18 5.66 -2.97 5.86
CA ASN A 18 6.70 -3.90 5.42
C ASN A 18 6.64 -5.27 6.14
N GLN A 19 6.00 -5.34 7.30
CA GLN A 19 5.69 -6.57 8.03
C GLN A 19 4.34 -7.18 7.63
N ARG A 20 3.64 -6.59 6.65
CA ARG A 20 2.29 -6.99 6.20
C ARG A 20 1.21 -6.84 7.28
N GLN A 21 1.48 -6.03 8.32
CA GLN A 21 0.50 -5.66 9.33
C GLN A 21 -0.36 -4.50 8.83
N PHE A 22 -1.05 -4.70 7.72
CA PHE A 22 -1.66 -3.63 6.94
C PHE A 22 -2.77 -2.87 7.66
N TYR A 23 -3.55 -3.54 8.51
CA TYR A 23 -4.59 -2.87 9.29
C TYR A 23 -4.00 -1.95 10.38
N ALA A 24 -2.99 -2.43 11.11
CA ALA A 24 -2.28 -1.59 12.08
C ALA A 24 -1.54 -0.43 11.38
N CYS A 25 -0.97 -0.68 10.21
CA CYS A 25 -0.38 0.37 9.37
C CYS A 25 -1.42 1.41 8.94
N HIS A 26 -2.62 0.98 8.55
CA HIS A 26 -3.74 1.87 8.20
C HIS A 26 -4.06 2.80 9.37
N ASP A 27 -4.24 2.28 10.58
CA ASP A 27 -4.62 3.10 11.73
C ASP A 27 -3.57 4.17 12.06
N ILE A 28 -2.28 3.82 11.95
CA ILE A 28 -1.17 4.77 12.14
C ILE A 28 -1.18 5.87 11.07
N PHE A 29 -1.31 5.50 9.79
CA PHE A 29 -1.33 6.48 8.70
C PHE A 29 -2.62 7.29 8.64
N GLU A 30 -3.76 6.76 9.10
CA GLU A 30 -5.02 7.49 9.21
C GLU A 30 -4.91 8.61 10.25
N ALA A 31 -4.28 8.35 11.41
CA ALA A 31 -4.01 9.37 12.41
C ALA A 31 -3.12 10.50 11.85
N LEU A 32 -2.04 10.15 11.14
CA LEU A 32 -1.17 11.12 10.47
C LEU A 32 -1.92 11.90 9.38
N TRP A 33 -2.74 11.22 8.58
CA TRP A 33 -3.53 11.83 7.51
C TRP A 33 -4.54 12.85 8.04
N HIS A 34 -5.16 12.57 9.20
CA HIS A 34 -6.08 13.49 9.85
C HIS A 34 -5.42 14.81 10.25
N GLU A 35 -4.15 14.77 10.65
CA GLU A 35 -3.35 15.93 11.06
C GLU A 35 -2.66 16.64 9.89
N ALA A 36 -2.47 15.94 8.77
CA ALA A 36 -1.73 16.43 7.62
C ALA A 36 -2.49 17.46 6.78
N ILE A 37 -1.70 18.36 6.17
CA ILE A 37 -2.12 19.27 5.09
C ILE A 37 -1.47 18.85 3.77
N GLU A 38 -1.88 19.46 2.66
CA GLU A 38 -1.22 19.19 1.37
C GLU A 38 0.25 19.69 1.37
N PRO A 39 1.19 18.94 0.78
CA PRO A 39 0.97 17.73 -0.05
C PRO A 39 0.98 16.41 0.74
N ASP A 40 1.32 16.41 2.03
CA ASP A 40 1.46 15.18 2.84
C ASP A 40 0.13 14.44 2.99
N ARG A 41 -0.99 15.17 3.05
CA ARG A 41 -2.34 14.62 3.20
C ARG A 41 -2.70 13.68 2.06
N THR A 42 -2.61 14.11 0.80
CA THR A 42 -2.97 13.24 -0.33
C THR A 42 -2.01 12.05 -0.47
N PHE A 43 -0.73 12.24 -0.17
CA PHE A 43 0.26 11.17 -0.13
C PHE A 43 -0.07 10.08 0.90
N LEU A 44 -0.31 10.46 2.16
CA LEU A 44 -0.67 9.54 3.23
C LEU A 44 -1.98 8.81 2.92
N GLN A 45 -2.95 9.51 2.33
CA GLN A 45 -4.20 8.88 1.89
C GLN A 45 -3.94 7.79 0.85
N GLY A 46 -3.02 8.03 -0.11
CA GLY A 46 -2.63 7.02 -1.09
C GLY A 46 -2.03 5.77 -0.44
N ILE A 47 -1.09 5.95 0.49
CA ILE A 47 -0.44 4.82 1.19
C ILE A 47 -1.43 4.04 2.05
N LEU A 48 -2.27 4.70 2.86
CA LEU A 48 -3.21 4.00 3.74
C LEU A 48 -4.30 3.27 2.92
N GLN A 49 -4.71 3.81 1.76
CA GLN A 49 -5.63 3.12 0.85
C GLN A 49 -4.99 1.86 0.27
N ILE A 50 -3.73 1.90 -0.14
CA ILE A 50 -3.01 0.69 -0.57
C ILE A 50 -2.92 -0.33 0.58
N ALA A 51 -2.57 0.12 1.79
CA ALA A 51 -2.49 -0.75 2.97
C ALA A 51 -3.83 -1.45 3.25
N VAL A 52 -4.91 -0.69 3.41
CA VAL A 52 -6.23 -1.28 3.69
C VAL A 52 -6.77 -2.09 2.51
N GLY A 53 -6.41 -1.75 1.26
CA GLY A 53 -6.69 -2.57 0.08
C GLY A 53 -6.04 -3.96 0.14
N LEU A 54 -4.77 -4.04 0.57
CA LEU A 54 -4.08 -5.32 0.79
C LEU A 54 -4.68 -6.10 1.98
N HIS A 55 -5.13 -5.41 3.03
CA HIS A 55 -5.89 -6.03 4.13
C HIS A 55 -7.24 -6.60 3.66
N HIS A 56 -7.97 -5.88 2.79
CA HIS A 56 -9.19 -6.39 2.20
C HIS A 56 -8.95 -7.66 1.39
N LEU A 57 -7.84 -7.71 0.63
CA LEU A 57 -7.47 -8.89 -0.13
C LEU A 57 -7.15 -10.09 0.79
N SER A 58 -6.48 -9.89 1.94
CA SER A 58 -6.22 -10.97 2.91
C SER A 58 -7.52 -11.56 3.49
N ASN A 59 -8.57 -10.74 3.56
CA ASN A 59 -9.92 -11.12 3.99
C ASN A 59 -10.84 -11.60 2.85
N LEU A 60 -10.30 -11.83 1.65
CA LEU A 60 -11.07 -12.23 0.46
C LEU A 60 -12.14 -11.23 0.02
N ASN A 61 -11.98 -9.97 0.42
CA ASN A 61 -12.79 -8.86 -0.08
C ASN A 61 -12.13 -8.27 -1.32
N ARG A 62 -12.22 -8.99 -2.45
CA ARG A 62 -11.71 -8.54 -3.75
C ARG A 62 -12.21 -7.16 -4.14
N ARG A 63 -13.52 -6.90 -3.99
CA ARG A 63 -14.13 -5.62 -4.41
C ARG A 63 -13.50 -4.44 -3.66
N GLY A 64 -13.38 -4.55 -2.34
CA GLY A 64 -12.73 -3.53 -1.51
C GLY A 64 -11.27 -3.35 -1.89
N ALA A 65 -10.54 -4.45 -2.08
CA ALA A 65 -9.14 -4.42 -2.52
C ALA A 65 -8.97 -3.69 -3.87
N THR A 66 -9.76 -4.05 -4.88
CA THR A 66 -9.71 -3.42 -6.22
C THR A 66 -9.97 -1.92 -6.16
N ILE A 67 -10.99 -1.48 -5.40
CA ILE A 67 -11.32 -0.06 -5.28
C ILE A 67 -10.16 0.70 -4.63
N LEU A 68 -9.69 0.23 -3.48
CA LEU A 68 -8.70 0.95 -2.68
C LEU A 68 -7.30 0.95 -3.29
N LEU A 69 -6.88 -0.15 -3.95
CA LEU A 69 -5.65 -0.17 -4.73
C LEU A 69 -5.70 0.81 -5.91
N GLY A 70 -6.86 0.91 -6.59
CA GLY A 70 -7.05 1.86 -7.69
C GLY A 70 -7.03 3.32 -7.25
N GLU A 71 -7.78 3.65 -6.19
CA GLU A 71 -7.81 5.02 -5.65
C GLU A 71 -6.46 5.43 -5.06
N GLY A 72 -5.84 4.55 -4.26
CA GLY A 72 -4.54 4.81 -3.65
C GLY A 72 -3.45 5.00 -4.71
N GLY A 73 -3.43 4.13 -5.73
CA GLY A 73 -2.50 4.25 -6.85
C GLY A 73 -2.68 5.55 -7.65
N ALA A 74 -3.92 5.94 -7.93
CA ALA A 74 -4.22 7.18 -8.63
C ALA A 74 -3.72 8.43 -7.87
N ARG A 75 -3.77 8.42 -6.54
CA ARG A 75 -3.24 9.52 -5.70
C ARG A 75 -1.72 9.61 -5.74
N LEU A 76 -1.05 8.46 -5.73
CA LEU A 76 0.41 8.39 -5.68
C LEU A 76 1.09 8.66 -7.03
N GLN A 77 0.32 8.76 -8.12
CA GLN A 77 0.85 9.03 -9.46
C GLN A 77 1.71 10.31 -9.51
N ASP A 78 1.26 11.37 -8.85
CA ASP A 78 1.93 12.69 -8.85
C ASP A 78 3.11 12.77 -7.84
N TYR A 79 3.35 11.71 -7.08
CA TYR A 79 4.40 11.63 -6.05
C TYR A 79 5.61 10.80 -6.49
N GLN A 80 5.65 10.37 -7.76
CA GLN A 80 6.79 9.68 -8.33
C GLN A 80 7.94 10.64 -8.69
N PRO A 81 9.21 10.20 -8.62
CA PRO A 81 9.63 8.85 -8.25
C PRO A 81 9.63 8.59 -6.73
N ASP A 82 9.75 9.65 -5.93
CA ASP A 82 9.81 9.58 -4.48
C ASP A 82 9.10 10.75 -3.80
N TYR A 83 8.63 10.50 -2.58
CA TYR A 83 8.09 11.53 -1.70
C TYR A 83 8.24 11.11 -0.24
N ALA A 84 8.60 12.07 0.63
CA ALA A 84 8.88 11.81 2.05
C ALA A 84 9.85 10.62 2.24
N ALA A 85 10.86 10.54 1.37
CA ALA A 85 11.84 9.46 1.26
C ALA A 85 11.28 8.08 0.88
N VAL A 86 9.99 7.89 0.65
CA VAL A 86 9.46 6.64 0.11
C VAL A 86 9.69 6.59 -1.40
N ASP A 87 10.22 5.46 -1.88
CA ASP A 87 10.26 5.12 -3.30
C ASP A 87 8.84 4.80 -3.80
N VAL A 88 8.17 5.83 -4.31
CA VAL A 88 6.78 5.74 -4.77
C VAL A 88 6.71 4.92 -6.07
N SER A 89 7.72 5.04 -6.93
CA SER A 89 7.79 4.22 -8.14
C SER A 89 7.88 2.73 -7.84
N ASP A 90 8.70 2.28 -6.87
CA ASP A 90 8.76 0.87 -6.46
C ASP A 90 7.43 0.40 -5.86
N LEU A 91 6.79 1.21 -5.03
CA LEU A 91 5.47 0.90 -4.46
C LEU A 91 4.42 0.72 -5.58
N MET A 92 4.38 1.64 -6.54
CA MET A 92 3.44 1.59 -7.67
C MET A 92 3.70 0.40 -8.58
N ALA A 93 4.97 0.13 -8.91
CA ALA A 93 5.38 -1.01 -9.74
C ALA A 93 4.97 -2.37 -9.15
N HIS A 94 4.80 -2.46 -7.83
CA HIS A 94 4.34 -3.68 -7.16
C HIS A 94 2.83 -3.69 -6.89
N SER A 95 2.19 -2.52 -6.76
CA SER A 95 0.75 -2.43 -6.45
C SER A 95 -0.12 -2.55 -7.70
N GLU A 96 0.32 -1.97 -8.82
CA GLU A 96 -0.44 -1.95 -10.06
C GLU A 96 -0.68 -3.36 -10.67
N PRO A 97 0.30 -4.28 -10.74
CA PRO A 97 0.05 -5.62 -11.25
C PRO A 97 -0.97 -6.41 -10.41
N ILE A 98 -1.05 -6.14 -9.11
CA ILE A 98 -2.05 -6.74 -8.22
C ILE A 98 -3.45 -6.23 -8.61
N LEU A 99 -3.60 -4.91 -8.76
CA LEU A 99 -4.85 -4.31 -9.21
C LEU A 99 -5.31 -4.88 -10.55
N GLN A 100 -4.42 -4.93 -11.54
CA GLN A 100 -4.70 -5.48 -12.87
C GLN A 100 -5.13 -6.96 -12.78
N SER A 101 -4.44 -7.75 -11.96
CA SER A 101 -4.80 -9.16 -11.73
C SER A 101 -6.19 -9.28 -11.11
N LEU A 102 -6.52 -8.47 -10.10
CA LEU A 102 -7.85 -8.47 -9.47
C LEU A 102 -8.95 -8.03 -10.43
N GLN A 103 -8.66 -7.11 -11.36
CA GLN A 103 -9.63 -6.67 -12.38
C GLN A 103 -9.85 -7.72 -13.46
N ALA A 104 -8.85 -8.54 -13.77
CA ALA A 104 -8.93 -9.59 -14.80
C ALA A 104 -9.64 -10.87 -14.33
N LEU A 105 -9.86 -11.04 -13.02
CA LEU A 105 -10.53 -12.23 -12.48
C LEU A 105 -12.01 -12.32 -12.92
N PRO A 106 -12.55 -13.53 -13.16
CA PRO A 106 -13.97 -13.72 -13.45
C PRO A 106 -14.88 -13.23 -12.32
N ASP A 107 -16.13 -12.89 -12.63
CA ASP A 107 -17.13 -12.57 -11.60
C ASP A 107 -17.28 -13.72 -10.59
N GLY A 108 -17.39 -13.38 -9.31
CA GLY A 108 -17.50 -14.35 -8.22
C GLY A 108 -16.16 -14.92 -7.72
N ASP A 109 -15.05 -14.69 -8.43
CA ASP A 109 -13.72 -15.05 -7.92
C ASP A 109 -13.30 -14.11 -6.77
N SER A 110 -12.84 -14.70 -5.67
CA SER A 110 -12.47 -14.01 -4.42
C SER A 110 -11.07 -13.38 -4.45
N GLY A 111 -10.24 -13.73 -5.44
CA GLY A 111 -8.83 -13.35 -5.49
C GLY A 111 -7.94 -14.13 -4.52
N GLU A 112 -8.41 -15.26 -3.96
CA GLU A 112 -7.66 -16.04 -2.97
C GLU A 112 -6.29 -16.49 -3.46
N ALA A 113 -6.16 -16.92 -4.73
CA ALA A 113 -4.89 -17.31 -5.30
C ALA A 113 -3.85 -16.17 -5.30
N ILE A 114 -4.30 -14.93 -5.54
CA ILE A 114 -3.45 -13.73 -5.47
C ILE A 114 -3.06 -13.46 -4.01
N ALA A 115 -4.01 -13.56 -3.07
CA ALA A 115 -3.75 -13.38 -1.65
C ALA A 115 -2.72 -14.40 -1.11
N ILE A 116 -2.83 -15.67 -1.53
CA ILE A 116 -1.85 -16.72 -1.19
C ILE A 116 -0.49 -16.40 -1.83
N GLY A 117 -0.46 -16.02 -3.10
CA GLY A 117 0.77 -15.69 -3.81
C GLY A 117 1.54 -14.54 -3.15
N LEU A 118 0.84 -13.53 -2.66
CA LEU A 118 1.41 -12.41 -1.89
C LEU A 118 1.82 -12.79 -0.45
N GLY A 119 1.52 -14.01 -0.01
CA GLY A 119 1.74 -14.50 1.35
C GLY A 119 0.88 -13.79 2.39
N LEU A 120 -0.36 -13.42 2.02
CA LEU A 120 -1.37 -12.83 2.90
C LEU A 120 -2.30 -13.88 3.52
N ARG A 121 -2.29 -15.10 2.94
CA ARG A 121 -3.07 -16.26 3.38
C ARG A 121 -2.21 -17.52 3.25
N PRO A 122 -2.43 -18.54 4.10
CA PRO A 122 -1.78 -19.83 3.92
C PRO A 122 -2.29 -20.53 2.65
N GLY A 123 -1.41 -21.22 1.93
CA GLY A 123 -1.79 -21.99 0.75
C GLY A 123 -0.60 -22.26 -0.17
N ASN A 124 -0.89 -22.83 -1.33
CA ASN A 124 0.10 -23.07 -2.38
C ASN A 124 -0.28 -22.26 -3.63
N ALA A 125 0.51 -21.25 -3.94
CA ALA A 125 0.41 -20.44 -5.15
C ALA A 125 1.81 -19.95 -5.54
N PRO A 126 2.03 -19.51 -6.80
CA PRO A 126 3.28 -18.85 -7.17
C PRO A 126 3.58 -17.67 -6.24
N ASN A 127 4.82 -17.54 -5.80
CA ASN A 127 5.23 -16.43 -4.95
C ASN A 127 5.17 -15.12 -5.73
N LEU A 128 4.30 -14.22 -5.30
CA LEU A 128 4.15 -12.87 -5.82
C LEU A 128 4.84 -11.89 -4.85
N SER A 129 5.49 -10.88 -5.41
CA SER A 129 6.13 -9.84 -4.60
C SER A 129 5.05 -8.97 -3.96
N CYS A 130 4.98 -8.99 -2.63
CA CYS A 130 4.10 -8.10 -1.86
C CYS A 130 4.68 -6.67 -1.86
N PRO A 131 3.88 -5.61 -2.08
CA PRO A 131 4.36 -4.25 -2.08
C PRO A 131 5.07 -3.89 -0.77
N ARG A 132 6.03 -2.97 -0.84
CA ARG A 132 6.82 -2.50 0.30
C ARG A 132 6.99 -0.98 0.22
N LEU A 133 7.08 -0.35 1.39
CA LEU A 133 7.49 1.05 1.50
C LEU A 133 9.01 1.07 1.69
N ARG A 134 9.75 1.28 0.59
CA ARG A 134 11.20 1.39 0.63
C ARG A 134 11.59 2.83 0.85
N LEU A 135 12.49 3.05 1.80
CA LEU A 135 13.08 4.36 2.01
C LEU A 135 14.29 4.53 1.10
N GLN A 136 14.28 5.57 0.27
CA GLN A 136 15.46 6.02 -0.44
C GLN A 136 16.40 6.68 0.56
N THR A 137 17.59 6.13 0.73
CA THR A 137 18.67 6.89 1.37
C THR A 137 18.99 8.04 0.44
N SER A 138 18.79 9.29 0.90
CA SER A 138 19.27 10.46 0.17
C SER A 138 20.71 10.18 -0.25
N GLY A 139 20.96 10.18 -1.56
CA GLY A 139 22.31 10.12 -2.10
C GLY A 139 23.08 11.26 -1.44
N VAL A 140 24.12 10.89 -0.69
CA VAL A 140 25.13 11.83 -0.20
C VAL A 140 25.90 12.37 -1.39
#